data_AF-A0A1Q5PC41-F1
#
_entry.id   AF-A0A1Q5PC41-F1
#
_cell.length_a   1.000
_cell.length_b   1.000
_cell.length_c   1.000
_cell.angle_alpha   90.00
_cell.angle_beta   90.00
_cell.angle_gamma   90.00
#
_symmetry.space_group_name_H-M   'P 1'
#
loop_
_entity.id
_entity.type
_entity.pdbx_description
1 polymer ?
#
loop_
_entity_poly.entity_id
_entity_poly.type
_entity_poly.pdbx_seq_one_letter_code
_entity_poly.pdbx_strand_id
1 'polypeptide(L)'
;MNSIKLSSYYRLYAFSDYQSMKSALPYMQRVVLAKGLQDVGEAEARSFVGRVSGKGYKNYLEPLSSHRTKGSGIQSLITALQALYKSNGFSARYIVIERS
;
A
#
# COMPACT_ATOMS: atom_id res chain seq x y z
N MET A 1 -10.99 -10.58 2.09
CA MET A 1 -10.00 -9.84 1.28
C MET A 1 -8.96 -9.27 2.23
N ASN A 2 -7.70 -9.72 2.12
CA ASN A 2 -6.67 -9.25 3.05
C ASN A 2 -6.29 -7.81 2.72
N SER A 3 -5.93 -7.06 3.75
CA SER A 3 -5.50 -5.68 3.63
C SER A 3 -4.32 -5.39 4.54
N ILE A 4 -3.55 -4.37 4.19
CA ILE A 4 -2.44 -3.90 5.00
C ILE A 4 -2.60 -2.42 5.31
N LYS A 5 -2.38 -2.03 6.56
CA LYS A 5 -2.32 -0.62 6.94
C LYS A 5 -1.03 0.01 6.41
N LEU A 6 -1.17 1.06 5.60
CA LEU A 6 -0.06 1.92 5.15
C LEU A 6 0.25 3.02 6.17
N SER A 7 -0.77 3.44 6.91
CA SER A 7 -0.70 4.42 7.99
C SER A 7 -1.90 4.24 8.92
N SER A 8 -2.10 5.16 9.86
CA SER A 8 -3.29 5.19 10.72
C SER A 8 -4.59 5.36 9.94
N TYR A 9 -4.55 5.97 8.75
CA TYR A 9 -5.73 6.35 7.98
C TYR A 9 -5.91 5.57 6.68
N TYR A 10 -4.88 4.88 6.20
CA TYR A 10 -4.91 4.26 4.87
C TYR A 10 -4.70 2.76 4.95
N ARG A 11 -5.55 2.02 4.24
CA ARG A 11 -5.46 0.57 4.01
C ARG A 11 -5.21 0.29 2.54
N LEU A 12 -4.29 -0.63 2.28
CA LEU A 12 -3.95 -1.13 0.97
C LEU A 12 -4.61 -2.49 0.75
N TYR A 13 -5.21 -2.64 -0.43
CA TYR A 13 -5.70 -3.89 -0.99
C TYR A 13 -4.98 -4.15 -2.31
N ALA A 14 -4.76 -5.43 -2.62
CA ALA A 14 -4.08 -5.87 -3.84
C ALA A 14 -4.96 -6.85 -4.62
N PHE A 15 -4.92 -6.74 -5.95
CA PHE A 15 -5.71 -7.54 -6.86
C PHE A 15 -4.86 -8.07 -8.02
N SER A 16 -5.14 -9.31 -8.43
CA SER A 16 -4.50 -9.99 -9.56
C SER A 16 -4.95 -9.44 -10.91
N ASP A 17 -6.15 -8.88 -11.01
CA ASP A 17 -6.76 -8.44 -12.26
C ASP A 17 -7.77 -7.30 -12.04
N TYR A 18 -8.14 -6.65 -13.13
CA TYR A 18 -9.02 -5.49 -13.12
C TYR A 18 -10.45 -5.84 -12.66
N GLN A 19 -10.97 -7.01 -13.04
CA GLN A 19 -12.33 -7.39 -12.72
C GLN A 19 -12.50 -7.62 -11.22
N SER A 20 -11.56 -8.34 -10.61
CA SER A 20 -11.47 -8.54 -9.16
C SER A 20 -11.36 -7.21 -8.39
N MET A 21 -10.57 -6.26 -8.91
CA MET A 21 -10.49 -4.91 -8.36
C MET A 21 -11.85 -4.21 -8.43
N LYS A 22 -12.49 -4.20 -9.61
CA LYS A 22 -13.77 -3.51 -9.84
C LYS A 22 -14.91 -4.07 -9.02
N SER A 23 -14.98 -5.40 -8.87
CA SER A 23 -16.00 -6.03 -8.02
C SER A 23 -15.84 -5.70 -6.55
N ALA A 24 -14.63 -5.34 -6.09
CA ALA A 24 -14.38 -5.02 -4.69
C ALA A 24 -14.74 -3.56 -4.33
N LEU A 25 -14.68 -2.63 -5.29
CA LEU A 25 -14.89 -1.20 -5.03
C LEU A 25 -16.23 -0.87 -4.35
N PRO A 26 -17.39 -1.47 -4.71
CA PRO A 26 -18.67 -1.16 -4.07
C PRO A 26 -18.73 -1.52 -2.58
N TYR A 27 -17.84 -2.41 -2.12
CA TYR A 27 -17.79 -2.87 -0.73
C TYR A 27 -16.79 -2.09 0.13
N MET A 28 -16.10 -1.11 -0.44
CA MET A 28 -15.13 -0.27 0.26
C MET A 28 -15.76 1.07 0.64
N GLN A 29 -15.46 1.56 1.84
CA GLN A 29 -16.14 2.76 2.37
C GLN A 29 -15.72 4.03 1.65
N ARG A 30 -14.40 4.21 1.46
CA ARG A 30 -13.86 5.43 0.85
C ARG A 30 -12.59 5.13 0.07
N VAL A 31 -12.77 4.75 -1.18
CA VAL A 31 -11.68 4.56 -2.14
C VAL A 31 -11.04 5.90 -2.47
N VAL A 32 -9.74 6.03 -2.22
CA VAL A 32 -8.95 7.24 -2.55
C VAL A 32 -8.01 7.01 -3.73
N LEU A 33 -7.69 5.75 -4.03
CA LEU A 33 -6.90 5.36 -5.20
C LEU A 33 -7.32 3.96 -5.64
N ALA A 34 -7.56 3.76 -6.93
CA ALA A 34 -7.81 2.45 -7.52
C ALA A 34 -7.26 2.43 -8.95
N LYS A 35 -6.11 1.79 -9.15
CA LYS A 35 -5.44 1.75 -10.46
C LYS A 35 -4.39 0.64 -10.57
N GLY A 36 -3.82 0.49 -11.76
CA GLY A 36 -2.72 -0.42 -12.02
C GLY A 36 -1.49 -0.05 -11.17
N LEU A 37 -0.81 -1.06 -10.64
CA LEU A 37 0.37 -0.86 -9.80
C LEU A 37 1.48 -0.08 -10.54
N GLN A 38 1.65 -0.37 -11.83
CA GLN A 38 2.64 0.29 -12.69
C GLN A 38 2.37 1.79 -12.86
N ASP A 39 1.13 2.24 -12.66
CA ASP A 39 0.73 3.63 -12.85
C ASP A 39 0.86 4.45 -11.57
N VAL A 40 1.23 3.82 -10.44
CA VAL A 40 1.37 4.49 -9.14
C VAL A 40 2.72 5.21 -9.08
N GLY A 41 2.66 6.54 -9.08
CA GLY A 41 3.85 7.37 -8.96
C GLY A 41 4.35 7.49 -7.52
N GLU A 42 5.61 7.92 -7.38
CA GLU A 42 6.22 8.19 -6.07
C GLU A 42 5.43 9.24 -5.27
N ALA A 43 4.98 10.32 -5.92
CA ALA A 43 4.24 11.40 -5.26
C ALA A 43 2.93 10.89 -4.62
N GLU A 44 2.20 10.01 -5.31
CA GLU A 44 0.98 9.40 -4.80
C GLU A 44 1.29 8.41 -3.68
N ALA A 45 2.26 7.52 -3.87
CA ALA A 45 2.64 6.56 -2.84
C ALA A 45 2.95 7.27 -1.50
N ARG A 46 3.70 8.38 -1.56
CA ARG A 46 4.02 9.24 -0.41
C ARG A 46 2.80 9.82 0.31
N SER A 47 1.69 10.04 -0.37
CA SER A 47 0.46 10.58 0.23
C SER A 47 -0.24 9.58 1.16
N PHE A 48 0.04 8.28 1.00
CA PHE A 48 -0.69 7.22 1.72
C PHE A 48 0.14 6.54 2.81
N VAL A 49 1.47 6.54 2.68
CA VAL A 49 2.38 5.98 3.68
C VAL A 49 2.70 7.01 4.77
N GLY A 50 2.71 6.59 6.03
CA GLY A 50 3.01 7.49 7.16
C GLY A 50 4.50 7.82 7.24
N ARG A 51 4.90 9.08 7.43
CA ARG A 51 6.31 9.47 7.66
C ARG A 51 6.59 9.65 9.15
N VAL A 52 7.74 9.17 9.63
CA VAL A 52 8.18 9.38 11.02
C VAL A 52 9.24 10.48 11.04
N SER A 53 9.12 11.44 11.98
CA SER A 53 10.08 12.54 12.10
C SER A 53 11.51 12.00 12.32
N GLY A 54 12.47 12.54 11.57
CA GLY A 54 13.85 12.07 11.56
C GLY A 54 14.09 10.69 10.89
N LYS A 55 13.06 10.08 10.30
CA LYS A 55 13.11 8.74 9.67
C LYS A 55 12.38 8.72 8.32
N GLY A 56 12.41 7.57 7.64
CA GLY A 56 11.70 7.32 6.40
C GLY A 56 10.19 7.10 6.58
N TYR A 57 9.54 6.57 5.54
CA TYR A 57 8.15 6.15 5.58
C TYR A 57 7.96 4.81 6.31
N LYS A 58 6.94 4.73 7.16
CA LYS A 58 6.52 3.54 7.91
C LYS A 58 5.84 2.54 6.96
N ASN A 59 6.17 1.26 7.12
CA ASN A 59 5.49 0.14 6.46
C ASN A 59 4.97 -0.85 7.52
N TYR A 60 4.30 -1.93 7.08
CA TYR A 60 3.71 -2.96 7.95
C TYR A 60 4.72 -3.81 8.72
N LEU A 61 5.99 -3.81 8.31
CA LEU A 61 7.08 -4.59 8.89
C LEU A 61 8.10 -3.64 9.55
N GLU A 62 7.76 -2.99 10.65
CA GLU A 62 8.81 -2.28 11.42
C GLU A 62 9.63 -3.29 12.24
N PRO A 63 10.95 -3.28 12.06
CA PRO A 63 11.80 -3.08 13.21
C PRO A 63 12.50 -1.73 13.09
N LEU A 64 12.36 -0.95 14.16
CA LEU A 64 13.02 0.32 14.41
C LEU A 64 14.54 0.12 14.55
N SER A 65 15.23 -0.25 13.48
CA SER A 65 16.69 -0.25 13.45
C SER A 65 17.14 1.09 12.89
N SER A 66 17.58 1.95 13.80
CA SER A 66 18.35 3.15 13.50
C SER A 66 19.46 2.80 12.52
N HIS A 67 19.31 3.14 11.24
CA HIS A 67 20.38 3.61 10.37
C HIS A 67 19.77 4.11 9.05
N ARG A 68 20.08 5.39 8.79
CA ARG A 68 19.87 6.15 7.55
C ARG A 68 19.36 5.32 6.36
N THR A 69 18.06 5.30 6.15
CA THR A 69 17.51 4.90 4.85
C THR A 69 16.62 6.01 4.34
N LYS A 70 17.04 6.55 3.19
CA LYS A 70 16.26 7.41 2.29
C LYS A 70 15.12 6.58 1.66
N GLY A 71 14.28 5.94 2.47
CA GLY A 71 13.17 5.13 1.97
C GLY A 71 12.17 6.02 1.24
N SER A 72 11.94 5.73 -0.04
CA SER A 72 10.92 6.38 -0.87
C SER A 72 9.52 5.88 -0.51
N GLY A 73 8.49 6.66 -0.86
CA GLY A 73 7.09 6.24 -0.64
C GLY A 73 6.77 4.96 -1.39
N ILE A 74 7.33 4.80 -2.60
CA ILE A 74 7.19 3.60 -3.41
C ILE A 74 7.82 2.37 -2.74
N GLN A 75 8.97 2.49 -2.07
CA GLN A 75 9.62 1.36 -1.42
C GLN A 75 8.79 0.84 -0.23
N SER A 76 8.19 1.75 0.54
CA SER A 76 7.26 1.37 1.62
C SER A 76 5.99 0.73 1.07
N LEU A 77 5.46 1.23 -0.06
CA LEU A 77 4.33 0.60 -0.76
C LEU A 77 4.68 -0.81 -1.25
N ILE A 78 5.84 -1.00 -1.88
CA ILE A 78 6.33 -2.30 -2.34
C ILE A 78 6.46 -3.28 -1.18
N THR A 79 6.98 -2.83 -0.03
CA THR A 79 7.10 -3.70 1.15
C THR A 79 5.73 -4.16 1.65
N ALA A 80 4.73 -3.27 1.66
CA ALA A 80 3.36 -3.65 1.97
C ALA A 80 2.79 -4.65 0.95
N LEU A 81 3.06 -4.46 -0.35
CA LEU A 81 2.63 -5.39 -1.40
C LEU A 81 3.28 -6.77 -1.26
N GLN A 82 4.55 -6.85 -0.86
CA GLN A 82 5.23 -8.12 -0.60
C GLN A 82 4.60 -8.86 0.59
N ALA A 83 4.19 -8.15 1.63
CA ALA A 83 3.47 -8.75 2.76
C ALA A 83 2.07 -9.22 2.33
N LEU A 84 1.36 -8.46 1.49
CA LEU A 84 0.09 -8.90 0.89
C LEU A 84 0.28 -10.12 0.00
N TYR A 85 1.35 -10.18 -0.81
CA TYR A 85 1.67 -11.35 -1.64
C TYR A 85 1.79 -12.62 -0.79
N LYS A 86 2.51 -12.56 0.34
CA LYS A 86 2.65 -13.69 1.27
C LYS A 86 1.30 -14.15 1.83
N SER A 87 0.35 -13.24 2.02
CA SER A 87 -0.97 -13.54 2.58
C SER A 87 -1.99 -13.96 1.52
N ASN A 88 -1.88 -13.43 0.31
CA ASN A 88 -2.85 -13.62 -0.78
C ASN A 88 -2.46 -14.74 -1.74
N GLY A 89 -1.16 -15.06 -1.86
CA GLY A 89 -0.64 -16.04 -2.79
C GLY A 89 -0.59 -15.58 -4.25
N PHE A 90 -0.78 -14.29 -4.53
CA PHE A 90 -0.72 -13.74 -5.89
C PHE A 90 -0.03 -12.38 -5.96
N SER A 91 0.57 -12.09 -7.11
CA SER A 91 1.21 -10.80 -7.41
C SER A 91 0.17 -9.72 -7.72
N ALA A 92 0.33 -8.55 -7.12
CA ALA A 92 -0.56 -7.41 -7.34
C ALA A 92 -0.33 -6.79 -8.73
N ARG A 93 -1.38 -6.75 -9.56
CA ARG A 93 -1.40 -5.97 -10.81
C ARG A 93 -2.18 -4.66 -10.63
N TYR A 94 -3.16 -4.68 -9.74
CA TYR A 94 -3.97 -3.52 -9.37
C TYR A 94 -3.95 -3.34 -7.87
N ILE A 95 -4.03 -2.10 -7.42
CA ILE A 95 -4.12 -1.76 -6.00
C ILE A 95 -5.29 -0.86 -5.75
N VAL A 96 -5.84 -0.97 -4.54
CA VAL A 96 -6.83 -0.03 -4.04
C VAL A 96 -6.38 0.47 -2.67
N ILE A 97 -6.49 1.78 -2.47
CA ILE A 97 -6.26 2.41 -1.17
C ILE A 97 -7.59 2.94 -0.67
N GLU A 98 -7.95 2.50 0.52
CA GLU A 98 -9.12 2.95 1.26
C GLU A 98 -8.68 3.88 2.39
N ARG A 99 -9.45 4.94 2.62
CA ARG A 99 -9.32 5.78 3.80
C ARG A 99 -10.27 5.29 4.90
N SER A 100 -9.71 4.84 6.03
CA SER A 100 -10.43 4.45 7.25
C SER A 100 -10.67 5.62 8.19
#